data_AF-A0A9P5L9P9-F1
#
_entry.id   AF-A0A9P5L9P9-F1
#
_cell.length_a   1.000
_cell.length_b   1.000
_cell.length_c   1.000
_cell.angle_alpha   90.00
_cell.angle_beta   90.00
_cell.angle_gamma   90.00
#
_symmetry.space_group_name_H-M   'P 1'
#
loop_
_entity.id
_entity.type
_entity.pdbx_description
1 polymer ?
#
loop_
_entity_poly.entity_id
_entity_poly.type
_entity_poly.pdbx_seq_one_letter_code
_entity_poly.pdbx_strand_id
1 'polypeptide(L)'
;MTGLTGFTDNPFKSRSDLVRAATALIGPLIPYKSSNGARVKLRPSTYAAFDDVAAQLEGFARPLWAIAAIVDDTSTSINPGLKCWLHGLQAGVDPENLDFWGDVGPFDQRMVEMESIAFALLASPDDVTSTLSDTSKENLKRWLLQINDHAMPKSNWRWFRILVNLALSKVLGVPHSELKQRTDQDFALLDEFYLGEGWSSDGLWGDERKQADYYSGSFAIQFAQLLYVCFAEGDEERVERYRLQARELAAVFWRYFEINGMDHPVVER
;
A
#
# COMPACT_ATOMS: atom_id res chain seq x y z
N MET A 1 20.07 -16.05 14.44
CA MET A 1 18.60 -16.12 14.61
C MET A 1 18.09 -17.27 13.77
N THR A 2 17.26 -18.16 14.32
CA THR A 2 16.53 -19.13 13.49
C THR A 2 15.51 -18.36 12.67
N GLY A 3 15.50 -18.57 11.35
CA GLY A 3 14.57 -17.88 10.45
C GLY A 3 13.10 -18.18 10.78
N LEU A 4 12.18 -17.38 10.26
CA LEU A 4 10.75 -17.61 10.38
C LEU A 4 10.35 -18.81 9.51
N THR A 5 9.98 -19.93 10.14
CA THR A 5 9.50 -21.13 9.44
C THR A 5 8.33 -20.80 8.52
N GLY A 6 8.36 -21.27 7.27
CA GLY A 6 7.37 -20.96 6.25
C GLY A 6 7.71 -19.72 5.41
N PHE A 7 8.61 -18.86 5.87
CA PHE A 7 9.09 -17.66 5.17
C PHE A 7 10.58 -17.72 4.82
N THR A 8 11.47 -17.87 5.82
CA THR A 8 12.92 -17.90 5.58
C THR A 8 13.38 -19.17 4.84
N ASP A 9 12.65 -20.26 5.01
CA ASP A 9 12.87 -21.54 4.33
C ASP A 9 12.06 -21.68 3.02
N ASN A 10 11.50 -20.58 2.52
CA ASN A 10 10.58 -20.56 1.41
C ASN A 10 11.30 -20.36 0.07
N PRO A 11 11.07 -21.20 -0.95
CA PRO A 11 11.74 -21.07 -2.24
C PRO A 11 11.17 -19.96 -3.12
N PHE A 12 9.97 -19.43 -2.84
CA PHE A 12 9.29 -18.38 -3.61
C PHE A 12 9.15 -18.67 -5.11
N LYS A 13 8.88 -19.92 -5.50
CA LYS A 13 8.80 -20.33 -6.92
C LYS A 13 7.37 -20.46 -7.45
N SER A 14 6.39 -20.57 -6.55
CA SER A 14 5.00 -20.84 -6.92
C SER A 14 4.02 -19.99 -6.12
N ARG A 15 2.76 -19.95 -6.56
CA ARG A 15 1.67 -19.33 -5.78
C ARG A 15 1.53 -19.96 -4.39
N SER A 16 1.68 -21.29 -4.29
CA SER A 16 1.62 -21.99 -2.99
C SER A 16 2.74 -21.54 -2.05
N ASP A 17 3.92 -21.26 -2.58
CA ASP A 17 5.05 -20.71 -1.82
C ASP A 17 4.70 -19.32 -1.28
N LEU A 18 4.10 -18.45 -2.11
CA LEU A 18 3.66 -17.11 -1.68
C LEU A 18 2.58 -17.18 -0.59
N VAL A 19 1.57 -18.05 -0.73
CA VAL A 19 0.53 -18.27 0.30
C VAL A 19 1.16 -18.75 1.62
N ARG A 20 2.13 -19.67 1.54
CA ARG A 20 2.85 -20.18 2.73
C ARG A 20 3.62 -19.06 3.43
N ALA A 21 4.35 -18.24 2.66
CA ALA A 21 5.12 -17.11 3.18
C ALA A 21 4.21 -16.06 3.85
N ALA A 22 3.12 -15.67 3.17
CA ALA A 22 2.16 -14.72 3.72
C ALA A 22 1.50 -15.24 5.00
N THR A 23 1.11 -16.52 5.02
CA THR A 23 0.54 -17.15 6.22
C THR A 23 1.54 -17.15 7.38
N ALA A 24 2.82 -17.42 7.12
CA ALA A 24 3.87 -17.40 8.13
C ALA A 24 4.12 -15.98 8.69
N LEU A 25 4.05 -14.95 7.86
CA LEU A 25 4.21 -13.55 8.29
C LEU A 25 3.00 -13.01 9.06
N ILE A 26 1.78 -13.32 8.62
CA ILE A 26 0.55 -12.73 9.15
C ILE A 26 0.04 -13.49 10.37
N GLY A 27 0.20 -14.82 10.40
CA GLY A 27 -0.29 -15.69 11.48
C GLY A 27 0.12 -15.20 12.88
N PRO A 28 1.40 -14.82 13.11
CA PRO A 28 1.86 -14.28 14.39
C PRO A 28 1.18 -12.97 14.84
N LEU A 29 0.51 -12.24 13.93
CA LEU A 29 -0.20 -10.99 14.25
C LEU A 29 -1.60 -11.24 14.83
N ILE A 30 -2.20 -12.41 14.56
CA ILE A 30 -3.59 -12.74 14.93
C ILE A 30 -3.86 -12.54 16.44
N PRO A 31 -2.99 -13.00 17.38
CA PRO A 31 -3.23 -12.81 18.81
C PRO A 31 -3.22 -11.35 19.28
N TYR A 32 -2.69 -10.43 18.46
CA TYR A 32 -2.57 -9.01 18.76
C TYR A 32 -3.68 -8.16 18.14
N LYS A 33 -4.64 -8.79 17.45
CA LYS A 33 -5.82 -8.11 16.90
C LYS A 33 -6.72 -7.61 18.04
N SER A 34 -7.34 -6.45 17.83
CA SER A 34 -8.42 -5.96 18.67
C SER A 34 -9.65 -6.86 18.61
N SER A 35 -10.61 -6.68 19.52
CA SER A 35 -11.80 -7.53 19.60
C SER A 35 -12.64 -7.50 18.33
N ASN A 36 -12.71 -6.37 17.62
CA ASN A 36 -13.41 -6.28 16.34
C ASN A 36 -12.47 -6.44 15.13
N GLY A 37 -11.19 -6.73 15.36
CA GLY A 37 -10.23 -7.12 14.34
C GLY A 37 -9.72 -6.02 13.42
N ALA A 38 -10.03 -4.74 13.68
CA ALA A 38 -9.61 -3.60 12.87
C ALA A 38 -8.26 -2.99 13.27
N ARG A 39 -7.69 -3.41 14.40
CA ARG A 39 -6.44 -2.88 14.94
C ARG A 39 -5.50 -4.02 15.32
N VAL A 40 -4.19 -3.82 15.21
CA VAL A 40 -3.17 -4.79 15.65
C VAL A 40 -2.16 -4.08 16.54
N LYS A 41 -1.98 -4.56 17.78
CA LYS A 41 -1.08 -3.93 18.76
C LYS A 41 0.09 -4.84 19.13
N LEU A 42 1.27 -4.60 18.54
CA LEU A 42 2.43 -5.50 18.66
C LEU A 42 3.30 -5.34 19.92
N ARG A 43 3.03 -4.34 20.79
CA ARG A 43 3.49 -4.18 22.19
C ARG A 43 2.97 -2.84 22.74
N PRO A 44 2.93 -2.58 24.07
CA PRO A 44 2.69 -1.24 24.58
C PRO A 44 3.89 -0.36 24.23
N SER A 45 3.67 0.73 23.50
CA SER A 45 4.69 1.74 23.23
C SER A 45 5.11 2.39 24.55
N THR A 46 6.36 2.13 24.97
CA THR A 46 7.04 2.99 25.95
C THR A 46 7.27 4.34 25.29
N TYR A 47 6.46 5.34 25.65
CA TYR A 47 6.65 6.79 25.44
C TYR A 47 7.36 7.24 24.14
N ALA A 48 6.59 7.75 23.16
CA ALA A 48 6.78 9.07 22.54
C ALA A 48 5.93 9.27 21.25
N ALA A 49 5.17 10.37 21.24
CA ALA A 49 4.78 11.24 20.11
C ALA A 49 3.88 10.76 18.94
N PHE A 50 3.54 9.48 18.78
CA PHE A 50 2.62 9.06 17.69
C PHE A 50 1.25 8.63 18.20
N ASP A 51 0.23 8.89 17.38
CA ASP A 51 -1.15 8.44 17.58
C ASP A 51 -1.19 6.90 17.66
N ASP A 52 -1.45 6.36 18.87
CA ASP A 52 -1.49 4.92 19.14
C ASP A 52 -2.53 4.20 18.28
N VAL A 53 -3.58 4.90 17.82
CA VAL A 53 -4.58 4.34 16.90
C VAL A 53 -3.99 4.20 15.50
N ALA A 54 -3.26 5.20 15.01
CA ALA A 54 -2.63 5.14 13.70
C ALA A 54 -1.54 4.05 13.62
N ALA A 55 -0.75 3.87 14.69
CA ALA A 55 0.21 2.76 14.79
C ALA A 55 -0.47 1.38 14.82
N GLN A 56 -1.65 1.28 15.43
CA GLN A 56 -2.43 0.05 15.41
C GLN A 56 -3.12 -0.21 14.07
N LEU A 57 -3.52 0.84 13.35
CA LEU A 57 -3.97 0.76 11.97
C LEU A 57 -2.84 0.24 11.08
N GLU A 58 -1.61 0.74 11.21
CA GLU A 58 -0.46 0.23 10.46
C GLU A 58 -0.31 -1.29 10.58
N GLY A 59 -0.40 -1.81 11.82
CA GLY A 59 -0.33 -3.25 12.05
C GLY A 59 -1.49 -4.03 11.41
N PHE A 60 -2.65 -3.40 11.23
CA PHE A 60 -3.80 -3.97 10.54
C PHE A 60 -3.67 -3.87 9.01
N ALA A 61 -3.27 -2.72 8.49
CA ALA A 61 -3.38 -2.34 7.10
C ALA A 61 -2.29 -3.00 6.25
N ARG A 62 -1.03 -3.01 6.71
CA ARG A 62 0.09 -3.57 5.92
C ARG A 62 -0.05 -5.04 5.54
N PRO A 63 -0.62 -5.92 6.38
CA PRO A 63 -0.96 -7.28 5.95
C PRO A 63 -1.89 -7.36 4.73
N LEU A 64 -2.70 -6.33 4.45
CA LEU A 64 -3.61 -6.30 3.29
C LEU A 64 -2.87 -6.41 1.94
N TRP A 65 -1.62 -5.95 1.84
CA TRP A 65 -0.78 -6.14 0.67
C TRP A 65 -0.65 -7.61 0.28
N ALA A 66 -0.35 -8.47 1.25
CA ALA A 66 -0.20 -9.90 1.00
C ALA A 66 -1.56 -10.58 0.91
N ILE A 67 -2.53 -10.20 1.75
CA ILE A 67 -3.86 -10.82 1.78
C ILE A 67 -4.57 -10.63 0.45
N ALA A 68 -4.69 -9.40 -0.06
CA ALA A 68 -5.38 -9.18 -1.32
C ALA A 68 -4.64 -9.77 -2.53
N ALA A 69 -3.30 -9.88 -2.47
CA ALA A 69 -2.53 -10.52 -3.55
C ALA A 69 -2.74 -12.05 -3.63
N ILE A 70 -3.17 -12.70 -2.55
CA ILE A 70 -3.29 -14.16 -2.47
C ILE A 70 -4.72 -14.66 -2.26
N VAL A 71 -5.63 -13.76 -1.86
CA VAL A 71 -7.06 -14.04 -1.78
C VAL A 71 -7.61 -14.15 -3.21
N ASP A 72 -8.17 -15.32 -3.51
CA ASP A 72 -8.78 -15.67 -4.79
C ASP A 72 -10.02 -16.50 -4.47
N ASP A 73 -11.12 -16.22 -5.15
CA ASP A 73 -12.39 -16.91 -5.02
C ASP A 73 -12.30 -18.40 -5.43
N THR A 74 -11.26 -18.78 -6.20
CA THR A 74 -11.15 -20.11 -6.81
C THR A 74 -10.29 -21.12 -6.02
N SER A 75 -9.53 -20.70 -5.01
CA SER A 75 -8.64 -21.62 -4.28
C SER A 75 -9.20 -22.02 -2.91
N THR A 76 -9.56 -23.31 -2.78
CA THR A 76 -10.03 -23.97 -1.54
C THR A 76 -8.95 -24.06 -0.44
N SER A 77 -7.75 -23.53 -0.67
CA SER A 77 -6.58 -23.65 0.20
C SER A 77 -6.26 -22.38 1.01
N ILE A 78 -7.05 -21.32 0.89
CA ILE A 78 -6.80 -20.08 1.64
C ILE A 78 -7.21 -20.26 3.09
N ASN A 79 -6.28 -19.98 3.99
CA ASN A 79 -6.50 -20.00 5.42
C ASN A 79 -7.69 -19.08 5.77
N PRO A 80 -8.77 -19.59 6.39
CA PRO A 80 -9.91 -18.79 6.82
C PRO A 80 -9.52 -17.59 7.70
N GLY A 81 -8.41 -17.68 8.43
CA GLY A 81 -7.83 -16.59 9.22
C GLY A 81 -7.32 -15.40 8.39
N LEU A 82 -7.05 -15.58 7.09
CA LEU A 82 -6.67 -14.47 6.19
C LEU A 82 -7.92 -13.78 5.63
N LYS A 83 -8.97 -14.53 5.24
CA LYS A 83 -10.25 -13.94 4.83
C LYS A 83 -10.91 -13.19 5.99
N CYS A 84 -10.82 -13.69 7.22
CA CYS A 84 -11.36 -12.98 8.39
C CYS A 84 -10.69 -11.63 8.66
N TRP A 85 -9.51 -11.38 8.10
CA TRP A 85 -8.83 -10.09 8.22
C TRP A 85 -9.62 -8.95 7.58
N LEU A 86 -10.29 -9.21 6.46
CA LEU A 86 -11.08 -8.22 5.72
C LEU A 86 -12.27 -7.69 6.54
N HIS A 87 -12.82 -8.50 7.44
CA HIS A 87 -13.90 -8.06 8.35
C HIS A 87 -13.48 -6.91 9.27
N GLY A 88 -12.18 -6.75 9.54
CA GLY A 88 -11.66 -5.63 10.32
C GLY A 88 -11.91 -4.27 9.64
N LEU A 89 -12.06 -4.23 8.32
CA LEU A 89 -12.36 -3.00 7.59
C LEU A 89 -13.65 -2.35 8.10
N GLN A 90 -14.70 -3.15 8.32
CA GLN A 90 -16.01 -2.64 8.78
C GLN A 90 -15.90 -1.93 10.13
N ALA A 91 -15.22 -2.54 11.11
CA ALA A 91 -15.05 -1.92 12.42
C ALA A 91 -14.09 -0.73 12.39
N GLY A 92 -13.11 -0.75 11.48
CA GLY A 92 -12.12 0.32 11.35
C GLY A 92 -12.67 1.63 10.77
N VAL A 93 -13.70 1.56 9.92
CA VAL A 93 -14.31 2.73 9.28
C VAL A 93 -15.59 3.20 9.95
N ASP A 94 -16.10 2.47 10.94
CA ASP A 94 -17.32 2.79 11.67
C ASP A 94 -17.04 3.76 12.83
N PRO A 95 -17.48 5.04 12.78
CA PRO A 95 -17.19 6.03 13.82
C PRO A 95 -17.75 5.68 15.21
N GLU A 96 -18.77 4.84 15.27
CA GLU A 96 -19.39 4.40 16.53
C GLU A 96 -18.67 3.17 17.13
N ASN A 97 -17.73 2.58 16.39
CA ASN A 97 -16.99 1.42 16.85
C ASN A 97 -15.79 1.82 17.71
N LEU A 98 -15.54 1.08 18.78
CA LEU A 98 -14.36 1.29 19.64
C LEU A 98 -13.02 1.13 18.88
N ASP A 99 -13.03 0.36 17.79
CA ASP A 99 -11.88 0.13 16.93
C ASP A 99 -11.76 1.12 15.75
N PHE A 100 -12.63 2.14 15.67
CA PHE A 100 -12.60 3.17 14.63
C PHE A 100 -11.21 3.78 14.46
N TRP A 101 -10.68 3.87 13.24
CA TRP A 101 -9.33 4.38 13.04
C TRP A 101 -9.18 5.87 13.32
N GLY A 102 -10.28 6.62 13.43
CA GLY A 102 -10.23 8.07 13.56
C GLY A 102 -10.20 8.75 12.19
N ASP A 103 -10.51 10.04 12.19
CA ASP A 103 -10.40 10.88 11.01
C ASP A 103 -8.95 11.17 10.65
N VAL A 104 -8.72 11.45 9.37
CA VAL A 104 -7.41 11.77 8.81
C VAL A 104 -7.07 13.22 9.09
N GLY A 105 -5.88 13.48 9.62
CA GLY A 105 -5.31 14.83 9.73
C GLY A 105 -4.37 15.22 8.59
N PRO A 106 -3.85 16.46 8.56
CA PRO A 106 -2.75 16.82 7.66
C PRO A 106 -1.47 16.07 8.05
N PHE A 107 -0.74 15.57 7.04
CA PHE A 107 0.52 14.81 7.25
C PHE A 107 0.37 13.59 8.17
N ASP A 108 -0.76 12.88 8.07
CA ASP A 108 -1.14 11.79 8.97
C ASP A 108 -0.69 10.42 8.45
N GLN A 109 -0.21 9.55 9.36
CA GLN A 109 0.15 8.16 9.07
C GLN A 109 -1.01 7.38 8.44
N ARG A 110 -2.27 7.70 8.79
CA ARG A 110 -3.46 7.08 8.16
C ARG A 110 -3.45 7.21 6.64
N MET A 111 -2.92 8.30 6.09
CA MET A 111 -2.80 8.49 4.64
C MET A 111 -1.88 7.45 3.99
N VAL A 112 -0.84 7.02 4.70
CA VAL A 112 0.08 5.97 4.26
C VAL A 112 -0.65 4.64 4.24
N GLU A 113 -1.33 4.32 5.35
CA GLU A 113 -2.00 3.03 5.51
C GLU A 113 -3.21 2.87 4.57
N MET A 114 -3.83 3.98 4.14
CA MET A 114 -4.86 3.99 3.09
C MET A 114 -4.39 3.38 1.76
N GLU A 115 -3.11 3.44 1.43
CA GLU A 115 -2.57 2.84 0.20
C GLU A 115 -2.80 1.32 0.18
N SER A 116 -2.52 0.63 1.28
CA SER A 116 -2.70 -0.82 1.39
C SER A 116 -4.18 -1.24 1.30
N ILE A 117 -5.09 -0.40 1.81
CA ILE A 117 -6.54 -0.59 1.70
C ILE A 117 -6.99 -0.36 0.25
N ALA A 118 -6.47 0.68 -0.41
CA ALA A 118 -6.74 0.95 -1.81
C ALA A 118 -6.25 -0.18 -2.72
N PHE A 119 -5.05 -0.71 -2.45
CA PHE A 119 -4.55 -1.91 -3.13
C PHE A 119 -5.49 -3.10 -2.93
N ALA A 120 -5.96 -3.34 -1.70
CA ALA A 120 -6.87 -4.45 -1.44
C ALA A 120 -8.19 -4.32 -2.21
N LEU A 121 -8.75 -3.11 -2.27
CA LEU A 121 -9.94 -2.81 -3.08
C LEU A 121 -9.70 -3.06 -4.57
N LEU A 122 -8.52 -2.68 -5.09
CA LEU A 122 -8.19 -2.83 -6.51
C LEU A 122 -7.85 -4.28 -6.90
N ALA A 123 -7.14 -5.00 -6.04
CA ALA A 123 -6.66 -6.36 -6.31
C ALA A 123 -7.74 -7.44 -6.08
N SER A 124 -8.63 -7.24 -5.11
CA SER A 124 -9.69 -8.20 -4.76
C SER A 124 -11.02 -7.50 -4.44
N PRO A 125 -11.61 -6.76 -5.39
CA PRO A 125 -12.79 -5.93 -5.14
C PRO A 125 -13.96 -6.74 -4.59
N ASP A 126 -14.23 -7.93 -5.13
CA ASP A 126 -15.36 -8.77 -4.70
C ASP A 126 -15.15 -9.35 -3.29
N ASP A 127 -13.96 -9.89 -3.00
CA ASP A 127 -13.65 -10.40 -1.65
C ASP A 127 -13.70 -9.29 -0.60
N VAL A 128 -13.23 -8.08 -0.93
CA VAL A 128 -13.29 -6.95 0.01
C VAL A 128 -14.72 -6.47 0.17
N THR A 129 -15.41 -6.13 -0.92
CA THR A 129 -16.74 -5.51 -0.86
C THR A 129 -17.82 -6.47 -0.35
N SER A 130 -17.69 -7.78 -0.55
CA SER A 130 -18.62 -8.78 0.00
C SER A 130 -18.57 -8.88 1.53
N THR A 131 -17.48 -8.47 2.17
CA THR A 131 -17.36 -8.45 3.64
C THR A 131 -17.94 -7.18 4.28
N LEU A 132 -18.29 -6.18 3.48
CA LEU A 132 -18.78 -4.88 3.93
C LEU A 132 -20.30 -4.79 3.77
N SER A 133 -21.00 -4.40 4.84
CA SER A 133 -22.37 -3.91 4.72
C SER A 133 -22.45 -2.64 3.86
N ASP A 134 -23.62 -2.28 3.34
CA ASP A 134 -23.79 -1.03 2.57
C ASP A 134 -23.38 0.20 3.38
N THR A 135 -23.70 0.22 4.68
CA THR A 135 -23.25 1.27 5.61
C THR A 135 -21.74 1.30 5.72
N SER A 136 -21.09 0.15 5.82
CA SER A 136 -19.63 0.05 5.92
C SER A 136 -18.92 0.43 4.62
N LYS A 137 -19.51 0.13 3.46
CA LYS A 137 -19.00 0.61 2.16
C LYS A 137 -19.05 2.13 2.07
N GLU A 138 -20.17 2.73 2.52
CA GLU A 138 -20.32 4.18 2.54
C GLU A 138 -19.33 4.83 3.53
N ASN A 139 -19.15 4.23 4.71
CA ASN A 139 -18.18 4.69 5.69
C ASN A 139 -16.74 4.58 5.16
N LEU A 140 -16.37 3.47 4.51
CA LEU A 140 -15.06 3.30 3.90
C LEU A 140 -14.80 4.34 2.81
N LYS A 141 -15.78 4.58 1.94
CA LYS A 141 -15.71 5.63 0.92
C LYS A 141 -15.52 7.00 1.54
N ARG A 142 -16.31 7.37 2.56
CA ARG A 142 -16.18 8.65 3.27
C ARG A 142 -14.81 8.79 3.92
N TRP A 143 -14.31 7.73 4.57
CA TRP A 143 -13.01 7.73 5.23
C TRP A 143 -11.88 7.91 4.22
N LEU A 144 -11.88 7.17 3.11
CA LEU A 144 -10.90 7.30 2.04
C LEU A 144 -10.93 8.67 1.35
N LEU A 145 -12.11 9.28 1.17
CA LEU A 145 -12.23 10.62 0.56
C LEU A 145 -11.46 11.70 1.32
N GLN A 146 -11.31 11.57 2.65
CA GLN A 146 -10.61 12.54 3.49
C GLN A 146 -9.16 12.80 3.03
N ILE A 147 -8.51 11.85 2.35
CA ILE A 147 -7.15 12.03 1.83
C ILE A 147 -7.02 13.24 0.88
N ASN A 148 -8.12 13.64 0.23
CA ASN A 148 -8.20 14.76 -0.72
C ASN A 148 -8.37 16.12 -0.05
N ASP A 149 -8.83 16.14 1.20
CA ASP A 149 -9.14 17.36 1.97
C ASP A 149 -7.93 17.89 2.74
N HIS A 150 -6.87 17.09 2.86
CA HIS A 150 -5.73 17.40 3.70
C HIS A 150 -4.41 17.59 2.92
N ALA A 151 -3.52 18.38 3.51
CA ALA A 151 -2.17 18.54 3.00
C ALA A 151 -1.36 17.25 3.22
N MET A 152 -0.44 17.00 2.29
CA MET A 152 0.37 15.79 2.23
C MET A 152 1.82 16.18 1.87
N PRO A 153 2.84 15.43 2.33
CA PRO A 153 4.22 15.66 1.92
C PRO A 153 4.39 15.73 0.40
N LYS A 154 5.27 16.61 -0.09
CA LYS A 154 5.68 16.64 -1.50
C LYS A 154 6.75 15.58 -1.74
N SER A 155 6.32 14.32 -1.74
CA SER A 155 7.15 13.12 -1.82
C SER A 155 6.35 11.97 -2.47
N ASN A 156 6.87 10.75 -2.41
CA ASN A 156 6.19 9.52 -2.81
C ASN A 156 4.79 9.36 -2.21
N TRP A 157 4.46 10.06 -1.12
CA TRP A 157 3.12 10.03 -0.52
C TRP A 157 2.01 10.38 -1.52
N ARG A 158 2.33 11.12 -2.59
CA ARG A 158 1.38 11.43 -3.66
C ARG A 158 0.84 10.19 -4.36
N TRP A 159 1.62 9.11 -4.40
CA TRP A 159 1.15 7.82 -4.89
C TRP A 159 0.04 7.22 -4.04
N PHE A 160 0.08 7.42 -2.71
CA PHE A 160 -0.97 6.93 -1.82
C PHE A 160 -2.32 7.55 -2.20
N ARG A 161 -2.34 8.88 -2.43
CA ARG A 161 -3.56 9.56 -2.89
C ARG A 161 -4.01 9.11 -4.27
N ILE A 162 -3.09 8.93 -5.21
CA ILE A 162 -3.43 8.46 -6.56
C ILE A 162 -4.08 7.08 -6.52
N LEU A 163 -3.50 6.13 -5.78
CA LEU A 163 -4.04 4.78 -5.66
C LEU A 163 -5.38 4.77 -4.92
N VAL A 164 -5.53 5.58 -3.86
CA VAL A 164 -6.82 5.75 -3.16
C VAL A 164 -7.88 6.32 -4.08
N ASN A 165 -7.57 7.36 -4.86
CA ASN A 165 -8.52 7.93 -5.83
C ASN A 165 -8.87 6.96 -6.96
N LEU A 166 -7.92 6.13 -7.38
CA LEU A 166 -8.18 5.06 -8.35
C LEU A 166 -9.16 4.02 -7.79
N ALA A 167 -8.95 3.57 -6.54
CA ALA A 167 -9.85 2.64 -5.85
C ALA A 167 -11.25 3.24 -5.59
N LEU A 168 -11.31 4.50 -5.16
CA LEU A 168 -12.55 5.25 -4.96
C LEU A 168 -13.40 5.28 -6.24
N SER A 169 -12.78 5.55 -7.38
CA SER A 169 -13.51 5.59 -8.65
C SER A 169 -13.92 4.19 -9.12
N LYS A 170 -12.96 3.27 -9.22
CA LYS A 170 -13.17 1.96 -9.85
C LYS A 170 -14.04 1.02 -9.04
N VAL A 171 -13.94 1.08 -7.71
CA VAL A 171 -14.53 0.07 -6.81
C VAL A 171 -15.67 0.66 -5.99
N LEU A 172 -15.56 1.91 -5.56
CA LEU A 172 -16.55 2.56 -4.69
C LEU A 172 -17.48 3.54 -5.43
N GLY A 173 -17.31 3.68 -6.74
CA GLY A 173 -18.22 4.41 -7.63
C GLY A 173 -18.18 5.93 -7.48
N VAL A 174 -17.11 6.50 -6.93
CA VAL A 174 -16.94 7.96 -6.87
C VAL A 174 -16.67 8.49 -8.29
N PRO A 175 -17.43 9.48 -8.78
CA PRO A 175 -17.21 10.02 -10.12
C PRO A 175 -15.79 10.56 -10.32
N HIS A 176 -15.12 10.17 -11.41
CA HIS A 176 -13.79 10.66 -11.75
C HIS A 176 -13.66 12.17 -11.72
N SER A 177 -14.71 12.91 -12.09
CA SER A 177 -14.73 14.38 -12.08
C SER A 177 -14.49 14.98 -10.70
N GLU A 178 -14.92 14.31 -9.63
CA GLU A 178 -14.73 14.76 -8.24
C GLU A 178 -13.27 14.61 -7.80
N LEU A 179 -12.59 13.59 -8.30
CA LEU A 179 -11.21 13.24 -7.91
C LEU A 179 -10.16 13.89 -8.83
N LYS A 180 -10.56 14.23 -10.08
CA LYS A 180 -9.67 14.62 -11.17
C LYS A 180 -8.71 15.74 -10.79
N GLN A 181 -9.20 16.81 -10.17
CA GLN A 181 -8.38 17.97 -9.87
C GLN A 181 -7.20 17.61 -8.94
N ARG A 182 -7.45 16.84 -7.88
CA ARG A 182 -6.41 16.42 -6.93
C ARG A 182 -5.46 15.41 -7.55
N THR A 183 -6.00 14.44 -8.27
CA THR A 183 -5.20 13.42 -8.96
C THR A 183 -4.27 14.05 -10.01
N ASP A 184 -4.75 14.99 -10.82
CA ASP A 184 -3.93 15.69 -11.82
C ASP A 184 -2.82 16.53 -11.18
N GLN A 185 -3.09 17.20 -10.05
CA GLN A 185 -2.10 17.97 -9.30
C GLN A 185 -0.97 17.07 -8.76
N ASP A 186 -1.33 15.90 -8.25
CA ASP A 186 -0.37 14.96 -7.70
C ASP A 186 0.44 14.28 -8.82
N PHE A 187 -0.16 13.97 -9.98
CA PHE A 187 0.61 13.53 -11.15
C PHE A 187 1.58 14.59 -11.65
N ALA A 188 1.15 15.84 -11.78
CA ALA A 188 2.03 16.91 -12.24
C ALA A 188 3.26 17.06 -11.33
N LEU A 189 3.06 16.99 -10.00
CA LEU A 189 4.15 17.04 -9.04
C LEU A 189 5.08 15.81 -9.13
N LEU A 190 4.53 14.61 -9.31
CA LEU A 190 5.31 13.39 -9.46
C LEU A 190 6.11 13.34 -10.76
N ASP A 191 5.58 13.93 -11.85
CA ASP A 191 6.30 14.04 -13.12
C ASP A 191 7.57 14.92 -12.95
N GLU A 192 7.59 15.88 -12.01
CA GLU A 192 8.79 16.67 -11.67
C GLU A 192 9.87 15.86 -10.93
N PHE A 193 9.54 14.66 -10.42
CA PHE A 193 10.49 13.83 -9.67
C PHE A 193 11.26 12.87 -10.57
N TYR A 194 10.86 12.69 -11.83
CA TYR A 194 11.52 11.76 -12.75
C TYR A 194 12.89 12.31 -13.19
N LEU A 195 13.94 11.52 -12.94
CA LEU A 195 15.33 11.90 -13.23
C LEU A 195 15.85 11.34 -14.56
N GLY A 196 15.13 10.38 -15.15
CA GLY A 196 15.58 9.64 -16.33
C GLY A 196 15.98 8.20 -16.01
N GLU A 197 16.11 7.38 -17.05
CA GLU A 197 16.58 5.98 -16.97
C GLU A 197 15.79 5.10 -15.97
N GLY A 198 14.50 5.40 -15.81
CA GLY A 198 13.60 4.71 -14.88
C GLY A 198 13.70 5.16 -13.42
N TRP A 199 14.58 6.12 -13.08
CA TRP A 199 14.75 6.63 -11.72
C TRP A 199 13.91 7.87 -11.45
N SER A 200 13.40 7.95 -10.20
CA SER A 200 12.73 9.14 -9.66
C SER A 200 13.28 9.46 -8.27
N SER A 201 13.30 10.74 -7.90
CA SER A 201 13.63 11.19 -6.55
C SER A 201 12.40 11.24 -5.63
N ASP A 202 12.63 11.18 -4.32
CA ASP A 202 11.57 11.30 -3.31
C ASP A 202 11.27 12.76 -2.95
N GLY A 203 10.77 13.49 -3.94
CA GLY A 203 10.61 14.94 -3.88
C GLY A 203 11.44 15.66 -4.94
N LEU A 204 11.29 16.98 -5.01
CA LEU A 204 12.02 17.81 -5.98
C LEU A 204 13.53 17.66 -5.80
N TRP A 205 14.20 17.33 -6.90
CA TRP A 205 15.64 17.27 -6.95
C TRP A 205 16.24 18.68 -6.87
N GLY A 206 17.15 18.89 -5.93
CA GLY A 206 17.82 20.17 -5.76
C GLY A 206 19.00 20.10 -4.81
N ASP A 207 19.71 21.21 -4.65
CA ASP A 207 20.90 21.26 -3.79
C ASP A 207 20.60 20.98 -2.32
N GLU A 208 19.38 21.24 -1.88
CA GLU A 208 18.92 20.96 -0.52
C GLU A 208 18.33 19.55 -0.36
N ARG A 209 17.99 18.85 -1.46
CA ARG A 209 17.35 17.53 -1.43
C ARG A 209 17.75 16.68 -2.63
N LYS A 210 18.68 15.75 -2.41
CA LYS A 210 19.18 14.76 -3.40
C LYS A 210 18.85 13.34 -2.95
N GLN A 211 17.59 13.07 -2.64
CA GLN A 211 17.13 11.75 -2.22
C GLN A 211 16.58 10.99 -3.44
N ALA A 212 17.48 10.33 -4.17
CA ALA A 212 17.14 9.22 -5.06
C ALA A 212 17.82 8.00 -4.45
N ASP A 213 17.27 7.52 -3.34
CA ASP A 213 17.82 6.36 -2.66
C ASP A 213 17.23 5.07 -3.23
N TYR A 214 17.94 3.98 -2.98
CA TYR A 214 17.57 2.64 -3.41
C TYR A 214 16.13 2.27 -2.99
N TYR A 215 15.66 2.75 -1.84
CA TYR A 215 14.32 2.45 -1.33
C TYR A 215 13.22 3.22 -2.07
N SER A 216 13.31 4.55 -2.08
CA SER A 216 12.28 5.44 -2.61
C SER A 216 12.12 5.33 -4.13
N GLY A 217 13.23 5.21 -4.87
CA GLY A 217 13.18 5.08 -6.33
C GLY A 217 12.61 3.73 -6.77
N SER A 218 13.04 2.63 -6.13
CA SER A 218 12.68 1.28 -6.58
C SER A 218 11.45 0.69 -5.87
N PHE A 219 11.44 0.65 -4.53
CA PHE A 219 10.39 -0.03 -3.77
C PHE A 219 9.16 0.82 -3.49
N ALA A 220 9.28 2.16 -3.52
CA ALA A 220 8.13 3.05 -3.35
C ALA A 220 7.59 3.51 -4.71
N ILE A 221 8.32 4.38 -5.42
CA ILE A 221 7.81 5.03 -6.63
C ILE A 221 7.61 4.03 -7.76
N GLN A 222 8.63 3.22 -8.09
CA GLN A 222 8.47 2.29 -9.21
C GLN A 222 7.45 1.18 -8.91
N PHE A 223 7.36 0.72 -7.66
CA PHE A 223 6.29 -0.19 -7.27
C PHE A 223 4.90 0.44 -7.45
N ALA A 224 4.69 1.67 -6.99
CA ALA A 224 3.42 2.38 -7.15
C ALA A 224 3.06 2.64 -8.62
N GLN A 225 4.04 2.99 -9.46
CA GLN A 225 3.87 3.11 -10.91
C GLN A 225 3.41 1.78 -11.54
N LEU A 226 4.01 0.65 -11.14
CA LEU A 226 3.59 -0.66 -11.62
C LEU A 226 2.18 -1.04 -11.15
N LEU A 227 1.82 -0.72 -9.91
CA LEU A 227 0.43 -0.88 -9.45
C LEU A 227 -0.53 -0.03 -10.29
N TYR A 228 -0.17 1.22 -10.57
CA TYR A 228 -0.96 2.08 -11.45
C TYR A 228 -1.12 1.46 -12.84
N VAL A 229 -0.04 0.94 -13.44
CA VAL A 229 -0.06 0.23 -14.73
C VAL A 229 -1.00 -0.99 -14.72
N CYS A 230 -1.11 -1.68 -13.59
CA CYS A 230 -1.99 -2.85 -13.45
C CYS A 230 -3.48 -2.48 -13.36
N PHE A 231 -3.80 -1.34 -12.74
CA PHE A 231 -5.18 -1.01 -12.36
C PHE A 231 -5.81 0.15 -13.12
N ALA A 232 -5.01 1.04 -13.73
CA ALA A 232 -5.50 2.19 -14.46
C ALA A 232 -6.22 1.78 -15.76
N GLU A 233 -7.27 2.51 -16.09
CA GLU A 233 -8.05 2.39 -17.33
C GLU A 233 -8.28 3.80 -17.90
N GLY A 234 -8.20 3.96 -19.22
CA GLY A 234 -8.42 5.24 -19.90
C GLY A 234 -7.29 6.26 -19.75
N ASP A 235 -6.08 5.79 -19.42
CA ASP A 235 -4.88 6.60 -19.28
C ASP A 235 -3.66 5.91 -19.92
N GLU A 236 -3.85 5.46 -21.15
CA GLU A 236 -2.91 4.60 -21.88
C GLU A 236 -1.55 5.28 -22.09
N GLU A 237 -1.52 6.60 -22.27
CA GLU A 237 -0.27 7.34 -22.45
C GLU A 237 0.64 7.24 -21.22
N ARG A 238 0.09 7.49 -20.03
CA ARG A 238 0.85 7.41 -18.77
C ARG A 238 1.22 5.97 -18.44
N VAL A 239 0.31 5.02 -18.70
CA VAL A 239 0.57 3.59 -18.53
C VAL A 239 1.75 3.13 -19.40
N GLU A 240 1.79 3.50 -20.68
CA GLU A 240 2.91 3.15 -21.55
C GLU A 240 4.23 3.83 -21.13
N ARG A 241 4.15 5.07 -20.67
CA ARG A 241 5.31 5.79 -20.12
C ARG A 241 5.90 5.05 -18.91
N TYR A 242 5.07 4.65 -17.94
CA TYR A 242 5.53 3.90 -16.77
C TYR A 242 6.03 2.50 -17.12
N ARG A 243 5.43 1.82 -18.11
CA ARG A 243 5.97 0.55 -18.65
C ARG A 243 7.37 0.73 -19.22
N LEU A 244 7.62 1.82 -19.94
CA LEU A 244 8.94 2.14 -20.47
C LEU A 244 9.94 2.40 -19.33
N GLN A 245 9.60 3.27 -18.39
CA GLN A 245 10.43 3.59 -17.22
C GLN A 245 10.78 2.34 -16.40
N ALA A 246 9.83 1.43 -16.21
CA ALA A 246 10.08 0.17 -15.51
C ALA A 246 11.08 -0.73 -16.27
N ARG A 247 11.04 -0.78 -17.60
CA ARG A 247 12.01 -1.53 -18.42
C ARG A 247 13.41 -0.92 -18.33
N GLU A 248 13.50 0.41 -18.36
CA GLU A 248 14.76 1.14 -18.19
C GLU A 248 15.37 0.85 -16.81
N LEU A 249 14.57 0.97 -15.74
CA LEU A 249 15.03 0.66 -14.39
C LEU A 249 15.50 -0.79 -14.30
N ALA A 250 14.70 -1.76 -14.78
CA ALA A 250 15.03 -3.17 -14.71
C ALA A 250 16.35 -3.53 -15.42
N ALA A 251 16.70 -2.81 -16.50
CA ALA A 251 17.95 -3.03 -17.25
C ALA A 251 19.21 -2.72 -16.42
N VAL A 252 19.10 -1.85 -15.41
CA VAL A 252 20.23 -1.41 -14.57
C VAL A 252 20.11 -1.84 -13.11
N PHE A 253 18.90 -2.02 -12.60
CA PHE A 253 18.64 -2.24 -11.17
C PHE A 253 19.23 -3.54 -10.63
N TRP A 254 19.34 -4.58 -11.46
CA TRP A 254 20.00 -5.84 -11.07
C TRP A 254 21.45 -5.65 -10.62
N ARG A 255 22.12 -4.56 -11.03
CA ARG A 255 23.49 -4.23 -10.63
C ARG A 255 23.63 -3.80 -9.17
N TYR A 256 22.53 -3.51 -8.49
CA TYR A 256 22.50 -3.22 -7.05
C TYR A 256 22.56 -4.49 -6.20
N PHE A 257 22.55 -5.66 -6.82
CA PHE A 257 22.56 -6.94 -6.13
C PHE A 257 23.77 -7.78 -6.52
N GLU A 258 24.30 -8.50 -5.54
CA GLU A 258 25.25 -9.57 -5.77
C GLU A 258 24.58 -10.76 -6.49
N ILE A 259 25.40 -11.69 -7.00
CA ILE A 259 24.93 -12.92 -7.68
C ILE A 259 24.01 -13.77 -6.76
N ASN A 260 24.19 -13.67 -5.45
CA ASN A 260 23.38 -14.36 -4.43
C ASN A 260 22.09 -13.59 -4.05
N GLY A 261 21.85 -12.39 -4.63
CA GLY A 261 20.70 -11.54 -4.34
C GLY A 261 20.84 -10.63 -3.12
N MET A 262 22.01 -10.59 -2.47
CA MET A 262 22.30 -9.62 -1.40
C MET A 262 22.43 -8.21 -1.98
N ASP A 263 21.93 -7.21 -1.26
CA ASP A 263 22.08 -5.82 -1.63
C ASP A 263 23.54 -5.37 -1.49
N HIS A 264 24.06 -4.68 -2.51
CA HIS A 264 25.36 -4.04 -2.43
C HIS A 264 25.17 -2.70 -1.71
N PRO A 265 25.82 -2.45 -0.54
CA PRO A 265 25.87 -1.11 0.00
C PRO A 265 26.59 -0.23 -1.03
N VAL A 266 25.90 0.76 -1.58
CA VAL A 266 26.51 1.74 -2.48
C VAL A 266 27.47 2.56 -1.63
N VAL A 267 28.74 2.18 -1.62
CA VAL A 267 29.82 3.05 -1.16
C VAL A 267 30.01 4.06 -2.30
N GLU A 268 29.72 5.33 -2.00
CA GLU A 268 29.94 6.49 -2.88
C GLU A 268 31.22 6.33 -3.72
N ARG A 269 31.09 6.46 -5.04
CA ARG A 269 32.20 6.77 -5.94
C ARG A 269 31.94 8.10 -6.62
#